data_AF-A0A9D2XKS2-F1
#
_entry.id   AF-A0A9D2XKS2-F1
#
_cell.length_a   1.000
_cell.length_b   1.000
_cell.length_c   1.000
_cell.angle_alpha   90.00
_cell.angle_beta   90.00
_cell.angle_gamma   90.00
#
_symmetry.space_group_name_H-M   'P 1'
#
loop_
_entity.id
_entity.type
_entity.pdbx_description
1 polymer ?
#
loop_
_entity_poly.entity_id
_entity_poly.type
_entity_poly.pdbx_seq_one_letter_code
_entity_poly.pdbx_strand_id
1 'polypeptide(L)'
;MKYLHSPSSEPRSSQIKTRNTLFKRMASKIDLLCNASANGDVDKVLILLKEGVAINGLNRYKRTPLQVVKLGNTPLVRTLLQNGANPNKRDPVLNLTVTHDAAREGFVDSVHALIDNGADVNLVDDDLNLPLHLAAREGHLEVVRLLLGLTADPTATTGLGYTALELALDYKRRETAECIQEYLSSRE
;
A
#
# COMPACT_ATOMS: atom_id res chain seq x y z
N MET A 1 -9.59 62.32 -29.08
CA MET A 1 -9.72 62.35 -27.60
C MET A 1 -11.19 62.17 -27.28
N LYS A 2 -11.72 61.19 -26.54
CA LYS A 2 -11.19 60.22 -25.58
C LYS A 2 -12.06 58.95 -25.69
N TYR A 3 -11.43 57.78 -25.57
CA TYR A 3 -12.11 56.55 -25.22
C TYR A 3 -12.64 56.65 -23.79
N LEU A 4 -13.92 56.32 -23.57
CA LEU A 4 -14.45 55.94 -22.27
C LEU A 4 -15.12 54.59 -22.44
N HIS A 5 -14.33 53.52 -22.26
CA HIS A 5 -14.85 52.18 -22.03
C HIS A 5 -15.50 52.15 -20.65
N SER A 6 -16.76 51.74 -20.60
CA SER A 6 -17.41 51.21 -19.40
C SER A 6 -17.30 49.68 -19.40
N PRO A 7 -17.37 49.03 -18.22
CA PRO A 7 -16.54 47.88 -17.88
C PRO A 7 -17.04 46.60 -18.54
N SER A 8 -16.09 45.85 -19.10
CA SER A 8 -16.28 44.48 -19.56
C SER A 8 -16.78 43.62 -18.41
N SER A 9 -18.05 43.27 -18.42
CA SER A 9 -18.60 42.18 -17.62
C SER A 9 -18.00 40.87 -18.13
N GLU A 10 -16.97 40.36 -17.47
CA GLU A 10 -16.48 39.01 -17.73
C GLU A 10 -17.63 38.00 -17.56
N PRO A 11 -17.75 37.00 -18.47
CA PRO A 11 -18.87 36.08 -18.44
C PRO A 11 -18.78 35.17 -17.21
N ARG A 12 -19.90 35.00 -16.46
CA ARG A 12 -20.03 34.10 -15.29
C ARG A 12 -19.48 32.68 -15.51
N SER A 13 -19.36 32.22 -16.76
CA SER A 13 -18.79 30.93 -17.15
C SER A 13 -17.28 30.81 -16.92
N SER A 14 -16.51 31.91 -17.01
CA SER A 14 -15.08 31.92 -16.68
C SER A 14 -14.88 31.78 -15.17
N GLN A 15 -15.67 32.49 -14.36
CA GLN A 15 -15.63 32.38 -12.90
C GLN A 15 -16.02 30.98 -12.40
N ILE A 16 -17.00 30.30 -13.00
CA ILE A 16 -17.39 28.93 -12.62
C ILE A 16 -16.31 27.89 -12.99
N LYS A 17 -15.68 28.02 -14.17
CA LYS A 17 -14.55 27.14 -14.56
C LYS A 17 -13.34 27.35 -13.66
N THR A 18 -13.00 28.60 -13.34
CA THR A 18 -11.89 28.94 -12.44
C THR A 18 -12.19 28.52 -11.00
N ARG A 19 -13.44 28.59 -10.55
CA ARG A 19 -13.86 28.12 -9.22
C ARG A 19 -13.84 26.59 -9.13
N ASN A 20 -14.20 25.87 -10.20
CA ASN A 20 -14.07 24.41 -10.28
C ASN A 20 -12.62 23.93 -10.42
N THR A 21 -11.72 24.70 -11.05
CA THR A 21 -10.28 24.39 -11.08
C THR A 21 -9.56 24.79 -9.79
N LEU A 22 -10.00 25.83 -9.08
CA LEU A 22 -9.54 26.18 -7.73
C LEU A 22 -10.02 25.17 -6.68
N PHE A 23 -11.25 24.64 -6.79
CA PHE A 23 -11.71 23.52 -5.96
C PHE A 23 -10.97 22.21 -6.27
N LYS A 24 -10.53 21.99 -7.53
CA LYS A 24 -9.57 20.93 -7.89
C LYS A 24 -8.17 21.12 -7.29
N ARG A 25 -7.86 22.32 -6.76
CA ARG A 25 -6.53 22.69 -6.24
C ARG A 25 -6.44 22.71 -4.71
N MET A 26 -7.55 22.59 -3.99
CA MET A 26 -7.50 22.23 -2.57
C MET A 26 -7.32 20.72 -2.50
N ALA A 27 -6.10 20.28 -2.17
CA ALA A 27 -5.90 18.90 -1.74
C ALA A 27 -6.94 18.62 -0.64
N SER A 28 -7.77 17.60 -0.84
CA SER A 28 -8.71 17.22 0.20
C SER A 28 -7.93 16.89 1.47
N LYS A 29 -8.53 17.01 2.66
CA LYS A 29 -7.84 16.58 3.90
C LYS A 29 -7.38 15.11 3.82
N ILE A 30 -8.08 14.28 3.04
CA ILE A 30 -7.65 12.93 2.69
C ILE A 30 -6.37 12.93 1.84
N ASP A 31 -6.28 13.75 0.78
CA ASP A 31 -5.05 13.87 -0.02
C ASP A 31 -3.88 14.37 0.85
N LEU A 32 -4.12 15.28 1.79
CA LEU A 32 -3.11 15.72 2.75
C LEU A 32 -2.65 14.59 3.67
N LEU A 33 -3.57 13.76 4.15
CA LEU A 33 -3.26 12.59 4.99
C LEU A 33 -2.46 11.55 4.20
N CYS A 34 -2.86 11.26 2.96
CA CYS A 34 -2.14 10.35 2.07
C CYS A 34 -0.75 10.88 1.73
N ASN A 35 -0.61 12.18 1.44
CA ASN A 35 0.70 12.78 1.17
C ASN A 35 1.61 12.77 2.41
N ALA A 36 1.08 13.04 3.60
CA ALA A 36 1.83 12.94 4.86
C ALA A 36 2.29 11.49 5.10
N SER A 37 1.41 10.52 4.83
CA SER A 37 1.73 9.09 4.96
C SER A 37 2.84 8.65 3.99
N ALA A 38 2.80 9.11 2.74
CA ALA A 38 3.82 8.81 1.73
C ALA A 38 5.19 9.45 2.03
N ASN A 39 5.18 10.62 2.67
CA ASN A 39 6.40 11.31 3.07
C ASN A 39 6.98 10.82 4.41
N GLY A 40 6.27 9.96 5.15
CA GLY A 40 6.71 9.48 6.45
C GLY A 40 6.49 10.48 7.61
N ASP A 41 5.62 11.48 7.43
CA ASP A 41 5.38 12.57 8.39
C ASP A 41 4.35 12.13 9.45
N VAL A 42 4.85 11.53 10.54
CA VAL A 42 4.03 10.97 11.63
C VAL A 42 3.23 12.07 12.34
N ASP A 43 3.84 13.20 12.63
CA ASP A 43 3.18 14.29 13.37
C ASP A 43 2.00 14.85 12.59
N LYS A 44 2.18 15.07 11.29
CA LYS A 44 1.11 15.56 10.42
C LYS A 44 -0.01 14.53 10.25
N VAL A 45 0.31 13.24 10.17
CA VAL A 45 -0.69 12.18 10.19
C VAL A 45 -1.51 12.24 11.47
N LEU A 46 -0.88 12.30 12.64
CA LEU A 46 -1.57 12.38 13.93
C LEU A 46 -2.44 13.63 14.06
N ILE A 47 -1.97 14.79 13.59
CA ILE A 47 -2.75 16.03 13.59
C ILE A 47 -4.01 15.86 12.73
N LEU A 48 -3.87 15.34 11.51
CA LEU A 48 -5.00 15.15 10.60
C LEU A 48 -6.02 14.12 11.15
N LEU A 49 -5.55 13.06 11.81
CA LEU A 49 -6.45 12.10 12.47
C LEU A 49 -7.21 12.74 13.64
N LYS A 50 -6.56 13.59 14.44
CA LYS A 50 -7.21 14.37 15.52
C LYS A 50 -8.26 15.35 14.97
N GLU A 51 -8.08 15.87 13.76
CA GLU A 51 -9.07 16.70 13.07
C GLU A 51 -10.27 15.91 12.51
N GLY A 52 -10.33 14.60 12.74
CA GLY A 52 -11.44 13.75 12.29
C GLY A 52 -11.37 13.34 10.81
N VAL A 53 -10.19 13.43 10.19
CA VAL A 53 -9.97 12.95 8.82
C VAL A 53 -10.10 11.43 8.81
N ALA A 54 -10.95 10.90 7.92
CA ALA A 54 -11.19 9.46 7.85
C ALA A 54 -9.92 8.68 7.48
N ILE A 55 -9.45 7.81 8.39
CA ILE A 55 -8.24 6.98 8.23
C ILE A 55 -8.26 6.09 6.97
N ASN A 56 -9.45 5.65 6.54
CA ASN A 56 -9.65 4.83 5.33
C ASN A 56 -10.16 5.66 4.14
N GLY A 57 -10.08 6.99 4.21
CA GLY A 57 -10.48 7.87 3.12
C GLY A 57 -9.64 7.63 1.87
N LEU A 58 -10.26 7.76 0.71
CA LEU A 58 -9.60 7.52 -0.57
C LEU A 58 -9.12 8.83 -1.19
N ASN A 59 -7.84 8.88 -1.55
CA ASN A 59 -7.29 9.99 -2.34
C ASN A 59 -7.81 9.95 -3.79
N ARG A 60 -7.38 10.91 -4.61
CA ARG A 60 -7.74 10.96 -6.05
C ARG A 60 -7.37 9.71 -6.87
N TYR A 61 -6.49 8.86 -6.37
CA TYR A 61 -6.08 7.59 -7.00
C TYR A 61 -6.84 6.38 -6.42
N LYS A 62 -7.90 6.61 -5.64
CA LYS A 62 -8.68 5.58 -4.94
C LYS A 62 -7.83 4.74 -3.97
N ARG A 63 -6.77 5.32 -3.40
CA ARG A 63 -5.89 4.68 -2.41
C ARG A 63 -6.07 5.28 -1.02
N THR A 64 -5.94 4.44 -0.01
CA THR A 64 -5.95 4.83 1.41
C THR A 64 -4.57 5.36 1.84
N PRO A 65 -4.48 6.07 2.98
CA PRO A 65 -3.22 6.46 3.59
C PRO A 65 -2.26 5.29 3.82
N LEU A 66 -2.79 4.14 4.25
CA LEU A 66 -1.98 2.93 4.49
C LEU A 66 -1.41 2.36 3.19
N GLN A 67 -2.15 2.42 2.07
CA GLN A 67 -1.66 1.94 0.77
C GLN A 67 -0.60 2.83 0.11
N VAL A 68 -0.43 4.07 0.60
CA VAL A 68 0.62 4.98 0.12
C VAL A 68 1.69 5.23 1.18
N VAL A 69 1.63 4.53 2.32
CA VAL A 69 2.53 4.76 3.45
C VAL A 69 3.98 4.50 3.05
N LYS A 70 4.90 5.29 3.59
CA LYS A 70 6.33 4.98 3.53
C LYS A 70 6.60 3.70 4.34
N LEU A 71 6.53 2.54 3.69
CA LEU A 71 6.61 1.22 4.34
C LEU A 71 7.86 1.01 5.22
N GLY A 72 8.99 1.62 4.88
CA GLY A 72 10.20 1.58 5.72
C GLY A 72 10.08 2.37 7.05
N ASN A 73 9.02 3.15 7.24
CA ASN A 73 8.71 3.81 8.51
C ASN A 73 7.71 2.97 9.31
N THR A 74 8.21 1.91 9.96
CA THR A 74 7.42 1.01 10.80
C THR A 74 6.59 1.74 11.86
N PRO A 75 7.10 2.77 12.59
CA PRO A 75 6.28 3.54 13.53
C PRO A 75 5.03 4.15 12.88
N LEU A 76 5.17 4.67 11.65
CA LEU A 76 4.03 5.22 10.92
C LEU A 76 3.03 4.15 10.49
N VAL A 77 3.52 3.00 9.99
CA VAL A 77 2.68 1.85 9.63
C VAL A 77 1.86 1.41 10.85
N ARG A 78 2.50 1.20 12.01
CA ARG A 78 1.83 0.86 13.27
C ARG A 78 0.83 1.93 13.69
N THR A 79 1.19 3.21 13.56
CA THR A 79 0.29 4.32 13.91
C THR A 79 -1.00 4.28 13.08
N LEU A 80 -0.90 4.11 11.76
CA LEU A 80 -2.08 4.03 10.90
C LEU A 80 -2.96 2.82 11.24
N LEU A 81 -2.35 1.65 11.46
CA LEU A 81 -3.06 0.41 11.81
C LEU A 81 -3.78 0.51 13.16
N GLN A 82 -3.11 1.03 14.19
CA GLN A 82 -3.69 1.26 15.52
C GLN A 82 -4.85 2.27 15.51
N ASN A 83 -4.89 3.15 14.52
CA ASN A 83 -5.99 4.09 14.29
C ASN A 83 -7.09 3.52 13.38
N GLY A 84 -7.08 2.21 13.09
CA GLY A 84 -8.14 1.52 12.36
C GLY A 84 -7.99 1.54 10.84
N ALA A 85 -6.77 1.74 10.31
CA ALA A 85 -6.52 1.54 8.90
C ALA A 85 -6.74 0.07 8.51
N ASN A 86 -7.42 -0.18 7.39
CA ASN A 86 -7.68 -1.53 6.90
C ASN A 86 -6.48 -2.09 6.11
N PRO A 87 -5.74 -3.10 6.62
CA PRO A 87 -4.58 -3.68 5.93
C PRO A 87 -4.96 -4.49 4.68
N ASN A 88 -6.21 -4.97 4.60
CA ASN A 88 -6.71 -5.85 3.55
C ASN A 88 -7.31 -5.08 2.37
N LYS A 89 -7.21 -3.75 2.35
CA LYS A 89 -7.67 -2.94 1.23
C LYS A 89 -6.81 -3.23 0.00
N ARG A 90 -7.45 -3.77 -1.04
CA ARG A 90 -6.85 -3.95 -2.36
C ARG A 90 -6.78 -2.64 -3.14
N ASP A 91 -5.65 -2.42 -3.78
CA ASP A 91 -5.47 -1.28 -4.67
C ASP A 91 -6.27 -1.48 -5.97
N PRO A 92 -6.71 -0.39 -6.62
CA PRO A 92 -7.61 -0.49 -7.77
C PRO A 92 -6.91 -0.90 -9.07
N VAL A 93 -5.57 -1.02 -9.09
CA VAL A 93 -4.80 -1.25 -10.33
C VAL A 93 -4.41 -2.70 -10.49
N LEU A 94 -3.85 -3.32 -9.44
CA LEU A 94 -3.30 -4.68 -9.49
C LEU A 94 -3.90 -5.59 -8.41
N ASN A 95 -4.93 -5.12 -7.71
CA ASN A 95 -5.50 -5.79 -6.54
C ASN A 95 -4.50 -6.07 -5.41
N LEU A 96 -3.39 -5.32 -5.33
CA LEU A 96 -2.37 -5.49 -4.31
C LEU A 96 -2.85 -5.00 -2.94
N THR A 97 -2.46 -5.71 -1.89
CA THR A 97 -2.56 -5.23 -0.51
C THR A 97 -1.22 -4.64 -0.06
N VAL A 98 -1.24 -3.92 1.05
CA VAL A 98 -0.02 -3.32 1.63
C VAL A 98 1.00 -4.39 2.02
N THR A 99 0.53 -5.60 2.38
CA THR A 99 1.40 -6.75 2.66
C THR A 99 2.14 -7.22 1.42
N HIS A 100 1.55 -7.14 0.22
CA HIS A 100 2.26 -7.49 -1.02
C HIS A 100 3.44 -6.55 -1.26
N ASP A 101 3.21 -5.25 -1.15
CA ASP A 101 4.26 -4.24 -1.33
C ASP A 101 5.33 -4.38 -0.23
N ALA A 102 4.95 -4.56 1.03
CA ALA A 102 5.90 -4.77 2.12
C ALA A 102 6.74 -6.07 1.95
N ALA A 103 6.12 -7.13 1.42
CA ALA A 103 6.78 -8.40 1.18
C ALA A 103 7.75 -8.34 -0.01
N ARG A 104 7.34 -7.66 -1.09
CA ARG A 104 8.18 -7.42 -2.27
C ARG A 104 9.41 -6.56 -1.95
N GLU A 105 9.27 -5.58 -1.06
CA GLU A 105 10.36 -4.67 -0.69
C GLU A 105 11.18 -5.15 0.52
N GLY A 106 10.78 -6.25 1.16
CA GLY A 106 11.53 -6.86 2.27
C GLY A 106 11.39 -6.16 3.62
N PHE A 107 10.33 -5.36 3.84
CA PHE A 107 10.13 -4.64 5.10
C PHE A 107 9.56 -5.54 6.21
N VAL A 108 10.43 -6.38 6.79
CA VAL A 108 10.08 -7.39 7.82
C VAL A 108 9.20 -6.82 8.93
N ASP A 109 9.62 -5.71 9.55
CA ASP A 109 8.88 -5.11 10.67
C ASP A 109 7.49 -4.60 10.27
N SER A 110 7.35 -4.12 9.03
CA SER A 110 6.08 -3.65 8.49
C SER A 110 5.17 -4.82 8.11
N VAL A 111 5.72 -5.90 7.56
CA VAL A 111 4.97 -7.16 7.36
C VAL A 111 4.47 -7.69 8.71
N HIS A 112 5.33 -7.71 9.73
CA HIS A 112 4.94 -8.11 11.08
C HIS A 112 3.83 -7.21 11.65
N ALA A 113 3.98 -5.89 11.55
CA ALA A 113 2.97 -4.95 12.01
C ALA A 113 1.62 -5.13 11.30
N LEU A 114 1.64 -5.38 9.99
CA LEU A 114 0.44 -5.63 9.20
C LEU A 114 -0.27 -6.90 9.68
N ILE A 115 0.46 -8.00 9.88
CA ILE A 115 -0.11 -9.28 10.33
C ILE A 115 -0.67 -9.17 11.75
N ASP A 116 0.06 -8.52 12.68
CA ASP A 116 -0.42 -8.25 14.05
C ASP A 116 -1.77 -7.49 14.07
N ASN A 117 -2.06 -6.73 13.01
CA ASN A 117 -3.28 -5.93 12.88
C ASN A 117 -4.29 -6.55 11.89
N GLY A 118 -4.20 -7.87 11.65
CA GLY A 118 -5.21 -8.63 10.91
C GLY A 118 -5.05 -8.59 9.39
N ALA A 119 -3.84 -8.35 8.88
CA ALA A 119 -3.57 -8.54 7.45
C ALA A 119 -3.72 -10.01 7.06
N ASP A 120 -4.52 -10.27 6.03
CA ASP A 120 -4.69 -11.58 5.42
C ASP A 120 -3.59 -11.79 4.37
N VAL A 121 -2.65 -12.68 4.72
CA VAL A 121 -1.50 -13.06 3.87
C VAL A 121 -1.89 -14.01 2.74
N ASN A 122 -3.13 -14.47 2.68
CA ASN A 122 -3.66 -15.36 1.64
C ASN A 122 -4.46 -14.62 0.55
N LEU A 123 -4.53 -13.28 0.63
CA LEU A 123 -5.08 -12.48 -0.46
C LEU A 123 -4.13 -12.49 -1.65
N VAL A 124 -4.67 -12.73 -2.84
CA VAL A 124 -3.92 -12.71 -4.09
C VAL A 124 -4.12 -11.41 -4.86
N ASP A 125 -3.09 -11.01 -5.61
CA ASP A 125 -3.14 -9.97 -6.64
C ASP A 125 -3.76 -10.48 -7.97
N ASP A 126 -3.76 -9.65 -9.00
CA ASP A 126 -4.34 -10.00 -10.33
C ASP A 126 -3.61 -11.15 -11.04
N ASP A 127 -2.33 -11.36 -10.73
CA ASP A 127 -1.51 -12.45 -11.26
C ASP A 127 -1.57 -13.70 -10.35
N LEU A 128 -2.52 -13.73 -9.42
CA LEU A 128 -2.68 -14.73 -8.37
C LEU A 128 -1.46 -14.87 -7.44
N ASN A 129 -0.61 -13.84 -7.34
CA ASN A 129 0.49 -13.86 -6.40
C ASN A 129 -0.03 -13.58 -4.98
N LEU A 130 0.28 -14.49 -4.07
CA LEU A 130 0.39 -14.20 -2.63
C LEU A 130 1.60 -13.28 -2.32
N PRO A 131 1.59 -12.55 -1.18
CA PRO A 131 2.78 -11.87 -0.66
C PRO A 131 4.01 -12.79 -0.54
N LEU A 132 3.82 -14.08 -0.23
CA LEU A 132 4.89 -15.08 -0.14
C LEU A 132 5.62 -15.27 -1.48
N HIS A 133 4.90 -15.27 -2.61
CA HIS A 133 5.50 -15.38 -3.95
C HIS A 133 6.43 -14.19 -4.22
N LEU A 134 5.98 -12.98 -3.88
CA LEU A 134 6.77 -11.76 -4.08
C LEU A 134 8.03 -11.75 -3.20
N ALA A 135 7.90 -12.12 -1.92
CA ALA A 135 9.05 -12.23 -1.02
C ALA A 135 10.06 -13.29 -1.49
N ALA A 136 9.58 -14.44 -1.96
CA ALA A 136 10.43 -15.53 -2.44
C ALA A 136 11.15 -15.16 -3.75
N ARG A 137 10.46 -14.50 -4.70
CA ARG A 137 11.04 -14.00 -5.95
C ARG A 137 12.16 -12.98 -5.71
N GLU A 138 11.93 -12.05 -4.78
CA GLU A 138 12.90 -10.99 -4.47
C GLU A 138 14.00 -11.46 -3.49
N GLY A 139 13.83 -12.63 -2.85
CA GLY A 139 14.83 -13.24 -1.98
C GLY A 139 14.84 -12.68 -0.55
N HIS A 140 13.71 -12.17 -0.08
CA HIS A 140 13.58 -11.61 1.28
C HIS A 140 13.36 -12.70 2.32
N LEU A 141 14.45 -13.38 2.71
CA LEU A 141 14.45 -14.54 3.60
C LEU A 141 13.65 -14.35 4.89
N GLU A 142 13.87 -13.25 5.61
CA GLU A 142 13.18 -13.01 6.88
C GLU A 142 11.67 -12.78 6.69
N VAL A 143 11.26 -12.15 5.58
CA VAL A 143 9.84 -12.03 5.24
C VAL A 143 9.26 -13.41 4.90
N VAL A 144 9.98 -14.24 4.14
CA VAL A 144 9.56 -15.61 3.83
C VAL A 144 9.35 -16.41 5.10
N ARG A 145 10.31 -16.39 6.04
CA ARG A 145 10.19 -17.06 7.35
C ARG A 145 8.95 -16.59 8.11
N LEU A 146 8.73 -15.27 8.16
CA LEU A 146 7.59 -14.69 8.85
C LEU A 146 6.25 -15.14 8.24
N LEU A 147 6.12 -15.12 6.91
CA LEU A 147 4.89 -15.52 6.22
C LEU A 147 4.61 -17.02 6.34
N LEU A 148 5.64 -17.88 6.23
CA LEU A 148 5.52 -19.33 6.42
C LEU A 148 5.11 -19.69 7.86
N GLY A 149 5.62 -18.96 8.86
CA GLY A 149 5.23 -19.14 10.25
C GLY A 149 3.76 -18.79 10.53
N LEU A 150 3.12 -17.99 9.66
CA LEU A 150 1.85 -17.32 9.95
C LEU A 150 0.74 -17.65 8.93
N THR A 151 0.63 -18.93 8.53
CA THR A 151 -0.47 -19.50 7.72
C THR A 151 -0.50 -19.15 6.22
N ALA A 152 0.56 -18.56 5.67
CA ALA A 152 0.68 -18.49 4.21
C ALA A 152 0.76 -19.91 3.63
N ASP A 153 0.03 -20.17 2.55
CA ASP A 153 0.10 -21.45 1.83
C ASP A 153 1.36 -21.50 0.94
N PRO A 154 2.40 -22.30 1.29
CA PRO A 154 3.61 -22.40 0.49
C PRO A 154 3.42 -23.20 -0.82
N THR A 155 2.30 -23.93 -0.95
CA THR A 155 1.99 -24.79 -2.09
C THR A 155 1.07 -24.13 -3.11
N ALA A 156 0.49 -22.97 -2.76
CA ALA A 156 -0.28 -22.17 -3.68
C ALA A 156 0.58 -21.78 -4.89
N THR A 157 -0.08 -21.67 -6.05
CA THR A 157 0.55 -21.30 -7.31
C THR A 157 0.04 -19.96 -7.79
N THR A 158 0.94 -19.21 -8.42
CA THR A 158 0.63 -18.01 -9.20
C THR A 158 -0.22 -18.35 -10.43
N GLY A 159 -0.72 -17.33 -11.14
CA GLY A 159 -1.47 -17.50 -12.39
C GLY A 159 -0.67 -18.15 -13.51
N LEU A 160 0.65 -18.17 -13.39
CA LEU A 160 1.57 -18.86 -14.30
C LEU A 160 1.90 -20.29 -13.86
N GLY A 161 1.33 -20.77 -12.74
CA GLY A 161 1.53 -22.12 -12.24
C GLY A 161 2.77 -22.32 -11.38
N TYR A 162 3.52 -21.25 -11.05
CA TYR A 162 4.70 -21.33 -10.19
C TYR A 162 4.34 -21.21 -8.71
N THR A 163 4.93 -22.06 -7.88
CA THR A 163 4.97 -21.95 -6.42
C THR A 163 6.00 -20.92 -5.95
N ALA A 164 5.94 -20.52 -4.68
CA ALA A 164 6.96 -19.65 -4.09
C ALA A 164 8.37 -20.26 -4.13
N LEU A 165 8.49 -21.59 -3.96
CA LEU A 165 9.76 -22.31 -4.06
C LEU A 165 10.33 -22.22 -5.48
N GLU A 166 9.52 -22.48 -6.49
CA GLU A 166 9.95 -22.42 -7.90
C GLU A 166 10.39 -21.02 -8.30
N LEU A 167 9.66 -19.98 -7.85
CA LEU A 167 10.08 -18.59 -8.06
C LEU A 167 11.43 -18.29 -7.40
N ALA A 168 11.66 -18.76 -6.17
CA ALA A 168 12.95 -18.59 -5.51
C ALA A 168 14.08 -19.28 -6.31
N LEU A 169 13.84 -20.47 -6.86
CA LEU A 169 14.81 -21.20 -7.69
C LEU A 169 15.09 -20.50 -9.02
N ASP A 170 14.05 -20.09 -9.76
CA ASP A 170 14.17 -19.40 -11.06
C ASP A 170 14.94 -18.08 -10.93
N TYR A 171 14.72 -17.35 -9.84
CA TYR A 171 15.40 -16.09 -9.55
C TYR A 171 16.71 -16.27 -8.76
N LYS A 172 17.18 -17.51 -8.60
CA LYS A 172 18.47 -17.85 -7.96
C LYS A 172 18.58 -17.38 -6.51
N ARG A 173 17.46 -17.35 -5.79
CA ARG A 173 17.35 -17.01 -4.37
C ARG A 173 17.57 -18.28 -3.53
N ARG A 174 18.82 -18.72 -3.47
CA ARG A 174 19.20 -20.02 -2.88
C ARG A 174 18.75 -20.16 -1.43
N GLU A 175 19.09 -19.21 -0.56
CA GLU A 175 18.78 -19.27 0.87
C GLU A 175 17.27 -19.29 1.13
N THR A 176 16.49 -18.53 0.35
CA THR A 176 15.03 -18.54 0.48
C THR A 176 14.41 -19.82 -0.05
N ALA A 177 14.94 -20.39 -1.14
CA ALA A 177 14.49 -21.67 -1.65
C ALA A 177 14.76 -22.80 -0.64
N GLU A 178 15.97 -22.83 -0.05
CA GLU A 178 16.32 -23.77 1.03
C GLU A 178 15.37 -23.61 2.22
N CYS A 179 15.10 -22.38 2.66
CA CYS A 179 14.16 -22.12 3.75
C CYS A 179 12.73 -22.63 3.47
N ILE A 180 12.22 -22.43 2.25
CA ILE A 180 10.89 -22.91 1.87
C ILE A 180 10.89 -24.43 1.81
N GLN A 181 11.93 -25.04 1.25
CA GLN A 181 12.07 -26.49 1.16
C GLN A 181 12.16 -27.15 2.54
N GLU A 182 12.96 -26.59 3.45
CA GLU A 182 13.06 -27.06 4.84
C GLU A 182 11.71 -26.97 5.54
N TYR A 183 10.98 -25.86 5.36
CA TYR A 183 9.64 -25.71 5.93
C TYR A 183 8.68 -26.79 5.41
N LEU A 184 8.67 -27.06 4.11
CA LEU A 184 7.84 -28.12 3.51
C LEU A 184 8.18 -29.51 4.05
N SER A 185 9.47 -29.86 4.08
CA SER A 185 9.94 -31.17 4.60
C SER A 185 9.70 -31.37 6.09
N SER A 186 9.52 -30.29 6.87
CA SER A 186 9.22 -30.38 8.30
C SER A 186 7.76 -30.68 8.63
N ARG A 187 6.86 -30.64 7.62
CA ARG A 187 5.40 -30.83 7.79
C ARG A 187 4.88 -32.18 7.29
N GLU A 188 5.75 -33.01 6.70
CA GLU A 188 5.49 -34.41 6.30
C GLU A 188 5.74 -35.36 7.47
#